data_AF-D0LRR1-F1
#
_entry.id   AF-D0LRR1-F1
#
_cell.length_a   1.000
_cell.length_b   1.000
_cell.length_c   1.000
_cell.angle_alpha   90.00
_cell.angle_beta   90.00
_cell.angle_gamma   90.00
#
_symmetry.space_group_name_H-M   'P 1'
#
loop_
_entity.id
_entity.type
_entity.pdbx_description
1 polymer ?
#
loop_
_entity_poly.entity_id
_entity_poly.type
_entity_poly.pdbx_seq_one_letter_code
_entity_poly.pdbx_strand_id
1 'polypeptide(L)'
;MRWFAVIVAWLGLSMSSAQALPQGLEQTPCALPLARQAGHVPAAAPCIIPRVAPLAQSTPHAAAPAATAAAEAEAEAARVELARATTREAKRLRAAERQRAQATADKARQAASYEQQLRELDRLKRQRPSWRRDRQIRDQLRASHQTAEALAAAERRVRKLDASLEAQRRRLVRAIERELAAAPPSERLRTLASWRAHAERHLQRARKKIVLPDDSIDPLADPEELEHQAALLRQAEAELARELSQLDQQAARYGHMAQLGDKRARADELGRLDSNQPRRVSVRGSASSTEGPEDTPPAVPPPSDGSDAPTPAPPSPPDEGEPSAPQPGESLQGADVVLADVVDALTLDALRAAARSPSPAVKAKAAERASSQVRGKLETLRAQRQRLQQRARELRQR
;
A
#
# COMPACT_ATOMS: atom_id res chain seq x y z
N MET A 1 4.76 -33.65 25.19
CA MET A 1 5.93 -32.88 25.68
C MET A 1 6.98 -32.52 24.62
N ARG A 2 6.97 -33.09 23.41
CA ARG A 2 7.92 -32.73 22.33
C ARG A 2 7.62 -31.40 21.61
N TRP A 3 6.39 -30.88 21.69
CA TRP A 3 5.98 -29.63 21.03
C TRP A 3 6.54 -28.35 21.68
N PHE A 4 6.86 -28.35 22.97
CA PHE A 4 7.40 -27.16 23.65
C PHE A 4 8.85 -26.84 23.27
N ALA A 5 9.62 -27.82 22.78
CA ALA A 5 11.02 -27.62 22.39
C ALA A 5 11.17 -26.81 21.09
N VAL A 6 10.20 -26.88 20.17
CA VAL A 6 10.26 -26.21 18.86
C VAL A 6 9.96 -24.70 18.98
N ILE A 7 9.08 -24.31 19.91
CA ILE A 7 8.75 -22.89 20.14
C ILE A 7 9.91 -22.15 20.83
N VAL A 8 10.65 -22.83 21.72
CA VAL A 8 11.84 -22.26 22.38
C VAL A 8 13.01 -22.08 21.40
N ALA A 9 13.17 -22.99 20.43
CA ALA A 9 14.19 -22.85 19.39
C ALA A 9 13.93 -21.66 18.43
N TRP A 10 12.66 -21.32 18.18
CA TRP A 10 12.31 -20.20 17.28
C TRP A 10 12.43 -18.83 17.95
N LEU A 11 12.28 -18.74 19.27
CA LEU A 11 12.46 -17.50 20.04
C LEU A 11 13.91 -17.22 20.44
N GLY A 12 14.77 -18.25 20.54
CA GLY A 12 16.18 -18.10 20.91
C GLY A 12 17.09 -17.53 19.81
N LEU A 13 16.72 -17.63 18.53
CA LEU A 13 17.60 -17.26 17.42
C LEU A 13 17.54 -15.78 16.99
N SER A 14 16.68 -14.95 17.61
CA SER A 14 16.51 -13.54 17.21
C SER A 14 17.11 -12.51 18.20
N MET A 15 17.79 -12.93 19.27
CA MET A 15 18.37 -12.02 20.29
C MET A 15 19.90 -12.02 20.38
N SER A 16 20.62 -12.47 19.35
CA SER A 16 22.10 -12.46 19.35
C SER A 16 22.68 -11.68 18.17
N SER A 17 22.42 -10.37 18.08
CA SER A 17 23.10 -9.45 17.15
C SER A 17 22.95 -7.99 17.61
N ALA A 18 23.44 -7.66 18.80
CA ALA A 18 23.64 -6.27 19.20
C ALA A 18 24.65 -6.18 20.35
N GLN A 19 25.95 -6.33 20.04
CA GLN A 19 27.06 -5.66 20.73
C GLN A 19 28.41 -6.14 20.18
N ALA A 20 28.96 -5.35 19.25
CA ALA A 20 30.40 -5.20 19.05
C ALA A 20 30.59 -3.87 18.31
N LEU A 21 30.83 -2.80 19.08
CA LEU A 21 31.39 -1.56 18.54
C LEU A 21 32.90 -1.78 18.41
N PRO A 22 33.51 -1.69 17.21
CA PRO A 22 34.94 -1.52 17.12
C PRO A 22 35.27 -0.04 17.40
N GLN A 23 35.84 0.21 18.58
CA GLN A 23 36.77 1.34 18.73
C GLN A 23 38.05 0.94 18.00
N GLY A 24 38.34 1.63 16.90
CA GLY A 24 39.52 1.42 16.09
C GLY A 24 39.77 2.65 15.23
N LEU A 25 40.40 3.65 15.85
CA LEU A 25 41.04 4.76 15.16
C LEU A 25 42.21 4.20 14.36
N GLU A 26 42.10 4.08 13.04
CA GLU A 26 43.26 4.13 12.17
C GLU A 26 43.00 5.05 10.98
N GLN A 27 43.76 6.14 11.00
CA GLN A 27 43.98 7.04 9.89
C GLN A 27 44.70 6.27 8.78
N THR A 28 44.13 6.23 7.59
CA THR A 28 44.89 5.95 6.36
C THR A 28 44.51 6.97 5.29
N PRO A 29 45.46 7.77 4.80
CA PRO A 29 45.28 8.62 3.63
C PRO A 29 45.64 7.83 2.38
N CYS A 30 44.72 7.62 1.44
CA CYS A 30 45.05 7.08 0.11
C CYS A 30 44.12 7.63 -0.98
N ALA A 31 44.67 8.61 -1.70
CA ALA A 31 44.69 8.73 -3.16
C ALA A 31 43.42 8.41 -3.97
N LEU A 32 42.85 9.50 -4.51
CA LEU A 32 41.99 9.54 -5.69
C LEU A 32 42.73 9.00 -6.94
N PRO A 33 42.13 8.12 -7.75
CA PRO A 33 42.43 8.05 -9.17
C PRO A 33 41.50 8.97 -9.95
N LEU A 34 42.09 10.05 -10.47
CA LEU A 34 41.51 10.94 -11.47
C LEU A 34 41.43 10.17 -12.81
N ALA A 35 40.29 9.51 -13.06
CA ALA A 35 40.03 8.91 -14.37
C ALA A 35 39.40 9.97 -15.30
N ARG A 36 40.28 10.62 -16.04
CA ARG A 36 40.01 11.54 -17.15
C ARG A 36 39.46 10.73 -18.34
N GLN A 37 38.14 10.76 -18.56
CA GLN A 37 37.55 10.28 -19.82
C GLN A 37 37.29 11.47 -20.74
N ALA A 38 38.12 11.54 -21.78
CA ALA A 38 37.98 12.43 -22.92
C ALA A 38 37.14 11.75 -24.01
N GLY A 39 36.36 12.56 -24.73
CA GLY A 39 35.89 12.27 -26.08
C GLY A 39 34.44 11.82 -26.19
N HIS A 40 33.54 12.69 -26.64
CA HIS A 40 33.21 12.88 -28.06
C HIS A 40 32.10 13.94 -28.16
N VAL A 41 32.40 15.06 -28.81
CA VAL A 41 31.43 16.12 -29.15
C VAL A 41 30.97 15.84 -30.58
N PRO A 42 29.72 15.44 -30.83
CA PRO A 42 29.18 15.40 -32.18
C PRO A 42 28.89 16.82 -32.70
N ALA A 43 29.19 16.99 -33.97
CA ALA A 43 29.22 18.23 -34.73
C ALA A 43 27.89 19.01 -34.71
N ALA A 44 28.05 20.33 -34.69
CA ALA A 44 27.00 21.32 -34.81
C ALA A 44 26.28 21.23 -36.17
N ALA A 45 24.96 21.10 -36.14
CA ALA A 45 24.09 21.36 -37.28
C ALA A 45 23.72 22.86 -37.31
N PRO A 46 23.79 23.54 -38.47
CA PRO A 46 23.40 24.94 -38.58
C PRO A 46 21.86 25.07 -38.58
N CYS A 47 21.30 25.58 -37.48
CA CYS A 47 19.91 26.00 -37.43
C CYS A 47 19.73 27.34 -38.13
N ILE A 48 18.97 27.31 -39.22
CA ILE A 48 18.45 28.46 -39.96
C ILE A 48 17.54 29.26 -39.01
N ILE A 49 17.92 30.51 -38.72
CA ILE A 49 17.14 31.43 -37.89
C ILE A 49 16.10 32.12 -38.79
N PRO A 50 14.78 31.88 -38.63
CA PRO A 50 13.78 32.71 -39.28
C PRO A 50 13.77 34.10 -38.64
N ARG A 51 14.01 35.12 -39.48
CA ARG A 51 13.97 36.55 -39.16
C ARG A 51 12.51 36.94 -38.90
N VAL A 52 12.10 36.89 -37.63
CA VAL A 52 10.77 37.33 -37.18
C VAL A 52 10.74 38.85 -37.06
N ALA A 53 9.71 39.46 -37.64
CA ALA A 53 9.49 40.90 -37.69
C ALA A 53 9.31 41.52 -36.28
N PRO A 54 9.74 42.78 -36.07
CA PRO A 54 9.57 43.50 -34.82
C PRO A 54 8.11 43.91 -34.65
N LEU A 55 7.33 43.11 -33.93
CA LEU A 55 6.01 43.52 -33.46
C LEU A 55 6.17 44.50 -32.30
N ALA A 56 5.40 45.58 -32.39
CA ALA A 56 5.41 46.73 -31.50
C ALA A 56 5.38 46.34 -30.02
N GLN A 57 6.34 46.85 -29.27
CA GLN A 57 6.43 46.75 -27.82
C GLN A 57 5.31 47.57 -27.18
N SER A 58 4.15 46.96 -26.99
CA SER A 58 3.13 47.44 -26.06
C SER A 58 3.71 47.32 -24.65
N THR A 59 4.16 48.43 -24.07
CA THR A 59 4.66 48.53 -22.70
C THR A 59 3.56 48.13 -21.73
N PRO A 60 3.65 46.98 -21.03
CA PRO A 60 2.69 46.64 -20.01
C PRO A 60 2.80 47.66 -18.88
N HIS A 61 1.68 48.31 -18.58
CA HIS A 61 1.52 49.23 -17.48
C HIS A 61 2.06 48.59 -16.18
N ALA A 62 3.01 49.28 -15.53
CA ALA A 62 3.69 48.88 -14.30
C ALA A 62 2.76 48.98 -13.07
N ALA A 63 1.66 48.24 -13.10
CA ALA A 63 0.71 48.15 -12.00
C ALA A 63 0.99 46.90 -11.13
N ALA A 64 1.35 47.16 -9.87
CA ALA A 64 1.21 46.31 -8.68
C ALA A 64 2.28 45.23 -8.36
N PRO A 65 3.55 45.61 -8.04
CA PRO A 65 4.48 44.75 -7.29
C PRO A 65 4.01 44.45 -5.84
N ALA A 66 3.04 45.18 -5.31
CA ALA A 66 2.53 44.98 -3.95
C ALA A 66 1.63 43.73 -3.79
N ALA A 67 0.90 43.35 -4.84
CA ALA A 67 -0.01 42.20 -4.79
C ALA A 67 0.73 40.84 -4.77
N THR A 68 1.91 40.77 -5.40
CA THR A 68 2.73 39.56 -5.45
C THR A 68 3.40 39.27 -4.11
N ALA A 69 3.89 40.30 -3.42
CA ALA A 69 4.55 40.15 -2.12
C ALA A 69 3.60 39.59 -1.04
N ALA A 70 2.33 40.00 -1.04
CA ALA A 70 1.34 39.48 -0.10
C ALA A 70 1.02 38.00 -0.34
N ALA A 71 0.84 37.61 -1.61
CA ALA A 71 0.60 36.21 -1.99
C ALA A 71 1.79 35.29 -1.66
N GLU A 72 3.02 35.78 -1.83
CA GLU A 72 4.23 35.06 -1.46
C GLU A 72 4.35 34.84 0.05
N ALA A 73 4.03 35.87 0.85
CA ALA A 73 4.03 35.77 2.31
C ALA A 73 2.98 34.77 2.84
N GLU A 74 1.77 34.77 2.26
CA GLU A 74 0.74 33.79 2.59
C GLU A 74 1.15 32.36 2.22
N ALA A 75 1.77 32.18 1.05
CA ALA A 75 2.29 30.88 0.63
C ALA A 75 3.43 30.39 1.54
N GLU A 76 4.31 31.29 1.98
CA GLU A 76 5.37 30.96 2.95
C GLU A 76 4.79 30.56 4.31
N ALA A 77 3.81 31.31 4.83
CA ALA A 77 3.12 30.97 6.07
C ALA A 77 2.45 29.59 6.00
N ALA A 78 1.78 29.27 4.88
CA ALA A 78 1.18 27.96 4.64
C ALA A 78 2.24 26.83 4.63
N ARG A 79 3.40 27.06 3.98
CA ARG A 79 4.52 26.10 3.98
C ARG A 79 5.06 25.85 5.39
N VAL A 80 5.21 26.90 6.21
CA VAL A 80 5.67 26.79 7.60
C VAL A 80 4.69 25.95 8.43
N GLU A 81 3.39 26.17 8.28
CA GLU A 81 2.36 25.38 9.00
C GLU A 81 2.35 23.90 8.58
N LEU A 82 2.49 23.61 7.28
CA LEU A 82 2.65 22.23 6.79
C LEU A 82 3.91 21.57 7.38
N ALA A 83 5.05 22.27 7.38
CA ALA A 83 6.30 21.76 7.97
C ALA A 83 6.16 21.47 9.48
N ARG A 84 5.44 22.32 10.22
CA ARG A 84 5.10 22.10 11.64
C ARG A 84 4.18 20.89 11.81
N ALA A 85 3.17 20.71 10.96
CA ALA A 85 2.27 19.56 10.99
C ALA A 85 3.02 18.24 10.77
N THR A 86 3.85 18.14 9.73
CA THR A 86 4.65 16.94 9.46
C THR A 86 5.63 16.64 10.60
N THR A 87 6.27 17.68 11.15
CA THR A 87 7.19 17.51 12.28
C THR A 87 6.46 17.01 13.55
N ARG A 88 5.22 17.44 13.80
CA ARG A 88 4.37 16.92 14.89
C ARG A 88 4.07 15.43 14.70
N GLU A 89 3.70 15.02 13.49
CA GLU A 89 3.42 13.60 13.19
C GLU A 89 4.69 12.74 13.33
N ALA A 90 5.86 13.22 12.88
CA ALA A 90 7.13 12.52 13.06
C ALA A 90 7.49 12.34 14.55
N LYS A 91 7.25 13.36 15.38
CA LYS A 91 7.43 13.26 16.84
C LYS A 91 6.47 12.24 17.48
N ARG A 92 5.21 12.22 17.06
CA ARG A 92 4.20 11.25 17.52
C ARG A 92 4.61 9.81 17.19
N LEU A 93 5.08 9.57 15.96
CA LEU A 93 5.59 8.27 15.54
C LEU A 93 6.72 7.79 16.45
N ARG A 94 7.75 8.63 16.67
CA ARG A 94 8.87 8.30 17.57
C ARG A 94 8.43 8.04 19.02
N ALA A 95 7.37 8.69 19.49
CA ALA A 95 6.84 8.45 20.82
C ALA A 95 6.13 7.08 20.90
N ALA A 96 5.33 6.73 19.89
CA ALA A 96 4.68 5.43 19.83
C ALA A 96 5.69 4.28 19.67
N GLU A 97 6.78 4.49 18.94
CA GLU A 97 7.85 3.48 18.80
C GLU A 97 8.52 3.18 20.13
N ARG A 98 8.79 4.23 20.93
CA ARG A 98 9.30 4.08 22.30
C ARG A 98 8.31 3.32 23.20
N GLN A 99 7.02 3.64 23.13
CA GLN A 99 5.98 2.92 23.89
C GLN A 99 5.91 1.44 23.51
N ARG A 100 6.02 1.13 22.21
CA ARG A 100 6.04 -0.25 21.70
C ARG A 100 7.30 -1.00 22.15
N ALA A 101 8.45 -0.35 22.14
CA ALA A 101 9.69 -0.93 22.66
C ALA A 101 9.59 -1.25 24.16
N GLN A 102 9.06 -0.32 24.96
CA GLN A 102 8.82 -0.54 26.40
C GLN A 102 7.85 -1.71 26.65
N ALA A 103 6.70 -1.74 25.96
CA ALA A 103 5.74 -2.83 26.11
C ALA A 103 6.31 -4.20 25.69
N THR A 104 7.21 -4.21 24.72
CA THR A 104 7.93 -5.43 24.30
C THR A 104 8.91 -5.90 25.38
N ALA A 105 9.64 -4.97 26.00
CA ALA A 105 10.53 -5.29 27.12
C ALA A 105 9.75 -5.81 28.34
N ASP A 106 8.60 -5.21 28.66
CA ASP A 106 7.71 -5.67 29.74
C ASP A 106 7.20 -7.09 29.47
N LYS A 107 6.75 -7.36 28.23
CA LYS A 107 6.36 -8.71 27.79
C LYS A 107 7.50 -9.71 28.00
N ALA A 108 8.72 -9.38 27.59
CA ALA A 108 9.88 -10.25 27.72
C ALA A 108 10.20 -10.56 29.19
N ARG A 109 10.11 -9.57 30.08
CA ARG A 109 10.29 -9.78 31.53
C ARG A 109 9.25 -10.73 32.10
N GLN A 110 7.98 -10.55 31.75
CA GLN A 110 6.89 -11.44 32.20
C GLN A 110 7.08 -12.87 31.70
N ALA A 111 7.52 -13.03 30.44
CA ALA A 111 7.82 -14.35 29.88
C ALA A 111 8.96 -15.04 30.64
N ALA A 112 10.05 -14.34 30.94
CA ALA A 112 11.15 -14.88 31.74
C ALA A 112 10.71 -15.27 33.16
N SER A 113 9.91 -14.45 33.82
CA SER A 113 9.34 -14.79 35.14
C SER A 113 8.44 -16.03 35.08
N TYR A 114 7.61 -16.15 34.04
CA TYR A 114 6.76 -17.32 33.85
C TYR A 114 7.57 -18.59 33.65
N GLU A 115 8.62 -18.54 32.81
CA GLU A 115 9.53 -19.69 32.63
C GLU A 115 10.23 -20.10 33.92
N GLN A 116 10.70 -19.14 34.72
CA GLN A 116 11.28 -19.42 36.03
C GLN A 116 10.25 -20.12 36.94
N GLN A 117 9.01 -19.65 36.97
CA GLN A 117 7.95 -20.25 37.77
C GLN A 117 7.65 -21.70 37.35
N LEU A 118 7.70 -22.01 36.05
CA LEU A 118 7.56 -23.37 35.54
C LEU A 118 8.72 -24.28 35.98
N ARG A 119 9.96 -23.79 35.91
CA ARG A 119 11.14 -24.53 36.39
C ARG A 119 11.07 -24.83 37.89
N GLU A 120 10.58 -23.87 38.67
CA GLU A 120 10.35 -24.06 40.11
C GLU A 120 9.25 -25.09 40.40
N LEU A 121 8.14 -25.06 39.65
CA LEU A 121 7.10 -26.10 39.73
C LEU A 121 7.66 -27.49 39.42
N ASP A 122 8.47 -27.61 38.36
CA ASP A 122 9.08 -28.89 38.00
C ASP A 122 10.06 -29.37 39.07
N ARG A 123 10.84 -28.46 39.68
CA ARG A 123 11.70 -28.78 40.81
C ARG A 123 10.88 -29.28 42.01
N LEU A 124 9.77 -28.62 42.35
CA LEU A 124 8.89 -29.03 43.44
C LEU A 124 8.25 -30.40 43.17
N LYS A 125 7.82 -30.67 41.93
CA LYS A 125 7.24 -31.97 41.54
C LYS A 125 8.22 -33.14 41.69
N ARG A 126 9.52 -32.91 41.50
CA ARG A 126 10.57 -33.93 41.67
C ARG A 126 10.93 -34.21 43.14
N GLN A 127 10.51 -33.36 44.08
CA GLN A 127 10.77 -33.59 45.52
C GLN A 127 9.82 -34.64 46.10
N ARG A 128 10.28 -35.32 47.17
CA ARG A 128 9.48 -36.34 47.90
C ARG A 128 8.11 -35.76 48.31
N PRO A 129 7.00 -36.50 48.12
CA PRO A 129 5.68 -36.04 48.53
C PRO A 129 5.63 -35.62 50.00
N SER A 130 5.15 -34.41 50.25
CA SER A 130 4.90 -33.89 51.60
C SER A 130 3.80 -32.82 51.53
N TRP A 131 3.03 -32.67 52.61
CA TRP A 131 1.95 -31.70 52.68
C TRP A 131 2.42 -30.25 52.44
N ARG A 132 3.61 -29.89 52.94
CA ARG A 132 4.23 -28.56 52.71
C ARG A 132 4.53 -28.33 51.23
N ARG A 133 5.10 -29.34 50.55
CA ARG A 133 5.37 -29.29 49.10
C ARG A 133 4.08 -29.08 48.31
N ASP A 134 3.00 -29.78 48.65
CA ASP A 134 1.74 -29.65 47.94
C ASP A 134 1.08 -28.27 48.13
N ARG A 135 1.28 -27.63 49.29
CA ARG A 135 0.91 -26.23 49.49
C ARG A 135 1.75 -25.30 48.59
N GLN A 136 3.07 -25.48 48.55
CA GLN A 136 3.95 -24.70 47.68
C GLN A 136 3.61 -24.85 46.19
N ILE A 137 3.29 -26.07 45.74
CA ILE A 137 2.83 -26.31 44.37
C ILE A 137 1.55 -25.52 44.08
N ARG A 138 0.57 -25.52 44.99
CA ARG A 138 -0.68 -24.75 44.81
C ARG A 138 -0.42 -23.25 44.77
N ASP A 139 0.43 -22.73 45.64
CA ASP A 139 0.78 -21.30 45.66
C ASP A 139 1.50 -20.89 44.37
N GLN A 140 2.44 -21.72 43.90
CA GLN A 140 3.18 -21.48 42.66
C GLN A 140 2.30 -21.63 41.41
N LEU A 141 1.31 -22.53 41.43
CA LEU A 141 0.30 -22.63 40.37
C LEU A 141 -0.55 -21.35 40.28
N ARG A 142 -0.98 -20.79 41.41
CA ARG A 142 -1.69 -19.50 41.43
C ARG A 142 -0.81 -18.37 40.90
N ALA A 143 0.44 -18.30 41.34
CA ALA A 143 1.38 -17.28 40.88
C ALA A 143 1.64 -17.38 39.37
N SER A 144 1.87 -18.60 38.85
CA SER A 144 2.07 -18.81 37.41
C SER A 144 0.83 -18.49 36.58
N HIS A 145 -0.37 -18.77 37.08
CA HIS A 145 -1.61 -18.35 36.44
C HIS A 145 -1.71 -16.82 36.33
N GLN A 146 -1.43 -16.10 37.42
CA GLN A 146 -1.43 -14.64 37.42
C GLN A 146 -0.39 -14.06 36.43
N THR A 147 0.82 -14.63 36.38
CA THR A 147 1.83 -14.21 35.40
C THR A 147 1.39 -14.51 33.97
N ALA A 148 0.72 -15.64 33.72
CA ALA A 148 0.20 -15.98 32.41
C ALA A 148 -0.89 -14.99 31.94
N GLU A 149 -1.80 -14.58 32.83
CA GLU A 149 -2.78 -13.53 32.55
C GLU A 149 -2.12 -12.18 32.26
N ALA A 150 -1.11 -11.80 33.04
CA ALA A 150 -0.34 -10.59 32.83
C ALA A 150 0.40 -10.60 31.49
N LEU A 151 0.99 -11.75 31.12
CA LEU A 151 1.63 -11.97 29.83
C LEU A 151 0.63 -11.81 28.68
N ALA A 152 -0.54 -12.45 28.78
CA ALA A 152 -1.60 -12.30 27.78
C ALA A 152 -2.09 -10.84 27.65
N ALA A 153 -2.13 -10.09 28.75
CA ALA A 153 -2.44 -8.66 28.73
C ALA A 153 -1.35 -7.83 28.03
N ALA A 154 -0.07 -8.12 28.30
CA ALA A 154 1.05 -7.46 27.62
C ALA A 154 1.05 -7.76 26.11
N GLU A 155 0.72 -8.99 25.70
CA GLU A 155 0.58 -9.33 24.29
C GLU A 155 -0.52 -8.53 23.59
N ARG A 156 -1.70 -8.41 24.21
CA ARG A 156 -2.78 -7.56 23.69
C ARG A 156 -2.35 -6.10 23.58
N ARG A 157 -1.59 -5.60 24.57
CA ARG A 157 -1.04 -4.23 24.55
C ARG A 157 -0.08 -4.02 23.39
N VAL A 158 0.86 -4.94 23.15
CA VAL A 158 1.79 -4.89 22.01
C VAL A 158 1.02 -4.85 20.68
N ARG A 159 0.04 -5.75 20.49
CA ARG A 159 -0.80 -5.77 19.27
C ARG A 159 -1.54 -4.45 19.04
N LYS A 160 -2.09 -3.86 20.10
CA LYS A 160 -2.77 -2.54 20.03
C LYS A 160 -1.79 -1.42 19.63
N LEU A 161 -0.57 -1.44 20.18
CA LEU A 161 0.46 -0.46 19.85
C LEU A 161 0.97 -0.63 18.41
N ASP A 162 1.11 -1.86 17.91
CA ASP A 162 1.48 -2.14 16.53
C ASP A 162 0.43 -1.57 15.55
N ALA A 163 -0.87 -1.77 15.81
CA ALA A 163 -1.93 -1.17 15.01
C ALA A 163 -1.92 0.37 15.05
N SER A 164 -1.65 0.97 16.21
CA SER A 164 -1.49 2.43 16.36
C SER A 164 -0.29 2.95 15.57
N LEU A 165 0.84 2.23 15.58
CA LEU A 165 2.04 2.58 14.81
C LEU A 165 1.77 2.55 13.30
N GLU A 166 1.08 1.53 12.80
CA GLU A 166 0.68 1.48 11.38
C GLU A 166 -0.17 2.71 11.01
N ALA A 167 -1.16 3.07 11.84
CA ALA A 167 -1.99 4.25 11.59
C ALA A 167 -1.17 5.56 11.61
N GLN A 168 -0.23 5.71 12.55
CA GLN A 168 0.64 6.88 12.62
C GLN A 168 1.59 7.00 11.43
N ARG A 169 2.15 5.88 10.96
CA ARG A 169 3.00 5.87 9.76
C ARG A 169 2.21 6.34 8.53
N ARG A 170 0.97 5.88 8.35
CA ARG A 170 0.09 6.35 7.25
C ARG A 170 -0.20 7.85 7.37
N ARG A 171 -0.46 8.36 8.58
CA ARG A 171 -0.66 9.80 8.83
C ARG A 171 0.59 10.62 8.49
N LEU A 172 1.77 10.13 8.86
CA LEU A 172 3.04 10.77 8.52
C LEU A 172 3.27 10.82 7.01
N VAL A 173 3.07 9.71 6.28
CA VAL A 173 3.19 9.68 4.81
C VAL A 173 2.25 10.69 4.16
N ARG A 174 0.98 10.72 4.57
CA ARG A 174 0.01 11.72 4.07
C ARG A 174 0.41 13.16 4.38
N ALA A 175 0.98 13.42 5.56
CA ALA A 175 1.48 14.76 5.92
C ALA A 175 2.69 15.16 5.04
N ILE A 176 3.61 14.23 4.80
CA ILE A 176 4.75 14.44 3.90
C ILE A 176 4.27 14.74 2.47
N GLU A 177 3.29 14.01 1.96
CA GLU A 177 2.74 14.25 0.61
C GLU A 177 2.14 15.65 0.45
N ARG A 178 1.39 16.13 1.46
CA ARG A 178 0.88 17.52 1.46
C ARG A 178 1.99 18.55 1.52
N GLU A 179 3.03 18.30 2.31
CA GLU A 179 4.18 19.20 2.39
C GLU A 179 4.97 19.23 1.06
N LEU A 180 5.15 18.08 0.40
CA LEU A 180 5.80 17.99 -0.91
C LEU A 180 5.02 18.75 -1.99
N ALA A 181 3.68 18.71 -1.96
CA ALA A 181 2.84 19.47 -2.88
C ALA A 181 3.02 20.99 -2.77
N ALA A 182 3.49 21.49 -1.62
CA ALA A 182 3.76 22.92 -1.40
C ALA A 182 5.16 23.37 -1.85
N ALA A 183 5.94 22.48 -2.50
CA ALA A 183 7.30 22.72 -2.98
C ALA A 183 8.26 23.27 -1.89
N PRO A 184 8.61 22.46 -0.87
CA PRO A 184 9.46 22.89 0.23
C PRO A 184 10.93 23.06 -0.23
N PRO A 185 11.76 23.78 0.54
CA PRO A 185 13.17 23.99 0.19
C PRO A 185 13.97 22.68 0.12
N SER A 186 15.08 22.69 -0.63
CA SER A 186 15.87 21.51 -0.98
C SER A 186 16.40 20.71 0.22
N GLU A 187 16.81 21.38 1.30
CA GLU A 187 17.23 20.73 2.55
C GLU A 187 16.08 19.96 3.21
N ARG A 188 14.89 20.56 3.17
CA ARG A 188 13.69 19.96 3.74
C ARG A 188 13.25 18.74 2.93
N LEU A 189 13.38 18.77 1.60
CA LEU A 189 13.12 17.61 0.74
C LEU A 189 13.92 16.38 1.14
N ARG A 190 15.21 16.53 1.48
CA ARG A 190 16.06 15.41 1.94
C ARG A 190 15.53 14.79 3.25
N THR A 191 15.11 15.65 4.18
CA THR A 191 14.51 15.21 5.45
C THR A 191 13.21 14.44 5.22
N LEU A 192 12.32 14.99 4.39
CA LEU A 192 11.04 14.36 4.04
C LEU A 192 11.24 13.02 3.34
N ALA A 193 12.19 12.93 2.40
CA ALA A 193 12.53 11.69 1.72
C ALA A 193 13.00 10.61 2.72
N SER A 194 13.85 10.97 3.69
CA SER A 194 14.30 10.03 4.73
C SER A 194 13.16 9.51 5.60
N TRP A 195 12.25 10.39 6.04
CA TRP A 195 11.11 10.03 6.88
C TRP A 195 10.09 9.18 6.12
N ARG A 196 9.84 9.52 4.86
CA ARG A 196 8.97 8.77 3.96
C ARG A 196 9.51 7.36 3.75
N ALA A 197 10.77 7.22 3.35
CA ALA A 197 11.41 5.92 3.15
C ALA A 197 11.39 5.05 4.41
N HIS A 198 11.62 5.65 5.58
CA HIS A 198 11.53 4.95 6.86
C HIS A 198 10.09 4.48 7.16
N ALA A 199 9.10 5.37 7.02
CA ALA A 199 7.69 5.03 7.27
C ALA A 199 7.17 3.97 6.29
N GLU A 200 7.49 4.10 5.00
CA GLU A 200 7.07 3.18 3.94
C GLU A 200 7.70 1.79 4.11
N ARG A 201 8.98 1.70 4.48
CA ARG A 201 9.63 0.40 4.77
C ARG A 201 8.87 -0.42 5.82
N HIS A 202 8.29 0.24 6.82
CA HIS A 202 7.52 -0.41 7.87
C HIS A 202 6.02 -0.58 7.53
N LEU A 203 5.50 0.17 6.55
CA LEU A 203 4.13 0.01 6.04
C LEU A 203 4.03 -1.09 4.99
N GLN A 204 5.11 -1.35 4.26
CA GLN A 204 5.29 -2.55 3.48
C GLN A 204 5.36 -3.72 4.47
N ARG A 205 4.19 -4.18 4.94
CA ARG A 205 4.10 -5.47 5.63
C ARG A 205 4.84 -6.45 4.73
N ALA A 206 5.85 -7.13 5.29
CA ALA A 206 6.53 -8.20 4.60
C ALA A 206 5.44 -9.12 4.08
N ARG A 207 5.23 -9.08 2.75
CA ARG A 207 4.16 -9.81 2.11
C ARG A 207 4.48 -11.27 2.40
N LYS A 208 3.69 -11.87 3.29
CA LYS A 208 3.94 -13.24 3.72
C LYS A 208 3.64 -14.11 2.51
N LYS A 209 4.61 -14.95 2.16
CA LYS A 209 4.37 -16.05 1.23
C LYS A 209 3.21 -16.87 1.79
N ILE A 210 2.17 -17.10 0.99
CA ILE A 210 1.08 -17.98 1.38
C ILE A 210 1.66 -19.39 1.35
N VAL A 211 2.03 -19.91 2.52
CA VAL A 211 2.53 -21.27 2.66
C VAL A 211 1.32 -22.18 2.60
N LEU A 212 1.19 -22.91 1.50
CA LEU A 212 0.17 -23.94 1.38
C LEU A 212 0.61 -25.16 2.21
N PRO A 213 -0.25 -25.68 3.10
CA PRO A 213 0.04 -26.95 3.75
C PRO A 213 0.08 -28.07 2.71
N ASP A 214 0.89 -29.09 2.95
CA ASP A 214 1.08 -30.20 2.01
C ASP A 214 -0.26 -30.90 1.68
N ASP A 215 -0.39 -31.32 0.42
CA ASP A 215 -1.61 -31.94 -0.09
C ASP A 215 -1.77 -33.41 0.39
N SER A 216 -0.73 -34.01 0.98
CA SER A 216 -0.76 -35.40 1.46
C SER A 216 -1.47 -35.56 2.80
N ILE A 217 -2.57 -36.30 2.80
CA ILE A 217 -3.29 -36.71 4.01
C ILE A 217 -2.55 -37.91 4.62
N ASP A 218 -2.05 -37.76 5.84
CA ASP A 218 -1.52 -38.91 6.59
C ASP A 218 -2.66 -39.86 6.96
N PRO A 219 -2.65 -41.12 6.47
CA PRO A 219 -3.71 -42.08 6.77
C PRO A 219 -3.80 -42.46 8.25
N LEU A 220 -2.75 -42.21 9.03
CA LEU A 220 -2.66 -42.52 10.46
C LEU A 220 -2.90 -41.30 11.36
N ALA A 221 -3.22 -40.13 10.80
CA ALA A 221 -3.51 -38.94 11.60
C ALA A 221 -4.78 -39.08 12.44
N ASP A 222 -4.68 -38.62 13.68
CA ASP A 222 -5.80 -38.59 14.62
C ASP A 222 -6.88 -37.58 14.16
N PRO A 223 -8.16 -37.76 14.54
CA PRO A 223 -9.24 -36.87 14.11
C PRO A 223 -9.03 -35.40 14.51
N GLU A 224 -8.38 -35.14 15.65
CA GLU A 224 -8.04 -33.78 16.10
C GLU A 224 -6.97 -33.12 15.21
N GLU A 225 -5.98 -33.88 14.75
CA GLU A 225 -4.95 -33.39 13.83
C GLU A 225 -5.53 -33.03 12.47
N LEU A 226 -6.42 -33.88 11.94
CA LEU A 226 -7.14 -33.62 10.69
C LEU A 226 -7.99 -32.34 10.77
N GLU A 227 -8.63 -32.10 11.92
CA GLU A 227 -9.38 -30.85 12.15
C GLU A 227 -8.47 -29.63 12.24
N HIS A 228 -7.31 -29.77 12.89
CA HIS A 228 -6.30 -28.72 12.91
C HIS A 228 -5.81 -28.38 11.49
N GLN A 229 -5.48 -29.38 10.68
CA GLN A 229 -5.12 -29.20 9.27
C GLN A 229 -6.24 -28.53 8.47
N ALA A 230 -7.50 -28.96 8.67
CA ALA A 230 -8.65 -28.33 8.03
C ALA A 230 -8.84 -26.85 8.44
N ALA A 231 -8.48 -26.49 9.67
CA ALA A 231 -8.49 -25.10 10.14
C ALA A 231 -7.37 -24.27 9.50
N LEU A 232 -6.17 -24.84 9.33
CA LEU A 232 -5.06 -24.20 8.59
C LEU A 232 -5.43 -23.97 7.12
N LEU A 233 -6.03 -24.97 6.46
CA LEU A 233 -6.54 -24.82 5.09
C LEU A 233 -7.60 -23.72 4.99
N ARG A 234 -8.51 -23.60 5.96
CA ARG A 234 -9.50 -22.51 5.99
C ARG A 234 -8.84 -21.14 6.09
N GLN A 235 -7.74 -21.01 6.84
CA GLN A 235 -6.98 -19.75 6.91
C GLN A 235 -6.34 -19.43 5.55
N ALA A 236 -5.68 -20.41 4.93
CA ALA A 236 -5.10 -20.26 3.59
C ALA A 236 -6.17 -19.92 2.52
N GLU A 237 -7.35 -20.55 2.56
CA GLU A 237 -8.50 -20.22 1.71
C GLU A 237 -8.90 -18.74 1.87
N ALA A 238 -8.96 -18.23 3.10
CA ALA A 238 -9.32 -16.84 3.37
C ALA A 238 -8.25 -15.85 2.88
N GLU A 239 -6.97 -16.21 2.98
CA GLU A 239 -5.87 -15.40 2.44
C GLU A 239 -5.89 -15.38 0.91
N LEU A 240 -6.02 -16.53 0.27
CA LEU A 240 -6.14 -16.62 -1.20
C LEU A 240 -7.37 -15.91 -1.74
N ALA A 241 -8.51 -15.97 -1.04
CA ALA A 241 -9.72 -15.24 -1.45
C ALA A 241 -9.49 -13.72 -1.44
N ARG A 242 -8.71 -13.19 -0.49
CA ARG A 242 -8.34 -11.77 -0.45
C ARG A 242 -7.44 -11.40 -1.62
N GLU A 243 -6.40 -12.21 -1.89
CA GLU A 243 -5.51 -11.98 -3.03
C GLU A 243 -6.25 -12.08 -4.36
N LEU A 244 -7.17 -13.04 -4.50
CA LEU A 244 -8.04 -13.17 -5.67
C LEU A 244 -8.84 -11.88 -5.91
N SER A 245 -9.49 -11.35 -4.86
CA SER A 245 -10.25 -10.10 -4.97
C SER A 245 -9.38 -8.90 -5.36
N GLN A 246 -8.13 -8.86 -4.90
CA GLN A 246 -7.17 -7.81 -5.28
C GLN A 246 -6.76 -7.95 -6.74
N LEU A 247 -6.45 -9.17 -7.20
CA LEU A 247 -6.10 -9.44 -8.61
C LEU A 247 -7.26 -9.11 -9.55
N ASP A 248 -8.50 -9.46 -9.18
CA ASP A 248 -9.68 -9.14 -9.98
C ASP A 248 -9.92 -7.62 -10.06
N GLN A 249 -9.73 -6.88 -8.96
CA GLN A 249 -9.78 -5.41 -8.97
C GLN A 249 -8.68 -4.80 -9.85
N GLN A 250 -7.47 -5.34 -9.80
CA GLN A 250 -6.35 -4.90 -10.64
C GLN A 250 -6.62 -5.19 -12.12
N ALA A 251 -7.11 -6.38 -12.45
CA ALA A 251 -7.52 -6.75 -13.80
C ALA A 251 -8.57 -5.78 -14.35
N ALA A 252 -9.64 -5.53 -13.59
CA ALA A 252 -10.70 -4.60 -13.97
C ALA A 252 -10.17 -3.17 -14.19
N ARG A 253 -9.33 -2.67 -13.27
CA ARG A 253 -8.72 -1.35 -13.36
C ARG A 253 -7.85 -1.20 -14.61
N TYR A 254 -6.94 -2.14 -14.85
CA TYR A 254 -6.06 -2.09 -16.01
C TYR A 254 -6.83 -2.31 -17.33
N GLY A 255 -7.86 -3.16 -17.32
CA GLY A 255 -8.78 -3.33 -18.44
C GLY A 255 -9.47 -2.02 -18.79
N HIS A 256 -9.98 -1.29 -17.79
CA HIS A 256 -10.58 0.03 -18.01
C HIS A 256 -9.58 1.05 -18.58
N MET A 257 -8.35 1.11 -18.05
CA MET A 257 -7.29 1.98 -18.58
C MET A 257 -6.94 1.65 -20.03
N ALA A 258 -6.89 0.36 -20.40
CA ALA A 258 -6.66 -0.07 -21.77
C ALA A 258 -7.79 0.40 -22.70
N GLN A 259 -9.04 0.20 -22.30
CA GLN A 259 -10.20 0.66 -23.07
C GLN A 259 -10.20 2.19 -23.28
N LEU A 260 -9.83 2.97 -22.26
CA LEU A 260 -9.69 4.42 -22.39
C LEU A 260 -8.56 4.79 -23.37
N GLY A 261 -7.45 4.05 -23.35
CA GLY A 261 -6.38 4.18 -24.35
C GLY A 261 -6.88 3.95 -25.77
N ASP A 262 -7.63 2.87 -25.99
CA ASP A 262 -8.19 2.52 -27.30
C ASP A 262 -9.24 3.54 -27.78
N LYS A 263 -10.04 4.10 -26.86
CA LYS A 263 -10.99 5.17 -27.18
C LYS A 263 -10.27 6.44 -27.62
N ARG A 264 -9.18 6.82 -26.94
CA ARG A 264 -8.36 7.98 -27.32
C ARG A 264 -7.69 7.76 -28.67
N ALA A 265 -7.08 6.59 -28.90
CA ALA A 265 -6.46 6.27 -30.18
C ALA A 265 -7.46 6.34 -31.35
N ARG A 266 -8.68 5.82 -31.16
CA ARG A 266 -9.76 5.94 -32.15
C ARG A 266 -10.22 7.38 -32.37
N ALA A 267 -10.32 8.18 -31.31
CA ALA A 267 -10.68 9.59 -31.43
C ALA A 267 -9.60 10.38 -32.20
N ASP A 268 -8.32 10.11 -31.93
CA ASP A 268 -7.19 10.72 -32.64
C ASP A 268 -7.18 10.31 -34.13
N GLU A 269 -7.50 9.05 -34.43
CA GLU A 269 -7.64 8.55 -35.80
C GLU A 269 -8.78 9.25 -36.55
N LEU A 270 -9.96 9.39 -35.93
CA LEU A 270 -11.08 10.13 -36.49
C LEU A 270 -10.72 11.60 -36.73
N GLY A 271 -10.04 12.25 -35.79
CA GLY A 271 -9.56 13.64 -35.95
C GLY A 271 -8.58 13.81 -37.12
N ARG A 272 -7.74 12.80 -37.39
CA ARG A 272 -6.84 12.78 -38.56
C ARG A 272 -7.60 12.58 -39.87
N LEU A 273 -8.62 11.72 -39.89
CA LEU A 273 -9.46 11.52 -41.06
C LEU A 273 -10.26 12.78 -41.40
N ASP A 274 -10.83 13.46 -40.41
CA ASP A 274 -11.57 14.72 -40.60
C ASP A 274 -10.66 15.87 -41.08
N SER A 275 -9.39 15.87 -40.69
CA SER A 275 -8.40 16.86 -41.13
C SER A 275 -7.91 16.61 -42.57
N ASN A 276 -7.89 15.34 -43.00
CA ASN A 276 -7.41 14.92 -44.33
C ASN A 276 -8.52 14.76 -45.36
N GLN A 277 -9.80 14.76 -44.96
CA GLN A 277 -10.85 14.99 -45.94
C GLN A 277 -10.60 16.37 -46.53
N PRO A 278 -10.41 16.49 -47.86
CA PRO A 278 -10.45 17.79 -48.49
C PRO A 278 -11.82 18.30 -48.13
N ARG A 279 -11.90 19.26 -47.19
CA ARG A 279 -13.14 19.94 -46.89
C ARG A 279 -13.59 20.38 -48.26
N ARG A 280 -14.63 19.71 -48.80
CA ARG A 280 -15.35 20.22 -49.94
C ARG A 280 -15.78 21.55 -49.39
N VAL A 281 -15.03 22.59 -49.73
CA VAL A 281 -15.47 23.95 -49.63
C VAL A 281 -16.62 23.90 -50.58
N SER A 282 -17.79 23.52 -50.08
CA SER A 282 -19.02 23.89 -50.70
C SER A 282 -18.93 25.40 -50.64
N VAL A 283 -18.36 25.98 -51.69
CA VAL A 283 -18.72 27.27 -52.22
C VAL A 283 -20.22 27.14 -52.51
N ARG A 284 -21.01 27.09 -51.44
CA ARG A 284 -22.31 27.71 -51.38
C ARG A 284 -21.88 29.18 -51.36
N GLY A 285 -21.76 29.84 -52.52
CA GLY A 285 -22.92 29.97 -53.39
C GLY A 285 -24.10 30.48 -52.56
N SER A 286 -23.84 31.31 -51.53
CA SER A 286 -24.85 32.18 -50.94
C SER A 286 -24.98 33.35 -51.90
N ALA A 287 -25.63 33.06 -53.03
CA ALA A 287 -26.33 34.06 -53.78
C ALA A 287 -27.30 34.75 -52.82
N SER A 288 -27.18 36.08 -52.71
CA SER A 288 -28.27 36.97 -53.08
C SER A 288 -29.68 36.35 -52.98
N SER A 289 -30.30 36.44 -51.79
CA SER A 289 -31.74 36.60 -51.69
C SER A 289 -32.00 37.98 -51.10
N THR A 290 -32.06 38.93 -52.01
CA THR A 290 -32.65 40.24 -51.87
C THR A 290 -34.16 40.08 -51.76
N GLU A 291 -34.76 40.86 -50.85
CA GLU A 291 -36.17 41.31 -50.82
C GLU A 291 -37.30 40.33 -50.48
N GLY A 292 -37.78 40.49 -49.25
CA GLY A 292 -39.18 40.29 -48.84
C GLY A 292 -39.43 41.11 -47.56
N PRO A 293 -40.10 42.28 -47.63
CA PRO A 293 -40.45 43.07 -46.47
C PRO A 293 -41.81 42.60 -45.96
N GLU A 294 -41.83 41.79 -44.90
CA GLU A 294 -43.03 41.65 -44.08
C GLU A 294 -42.68 41.97 -42.62
N ASP A 295 -43.25 43.10 -42.20
CA ASP A 295 -43.43 43.53 -40.82
C ASP A 295 -43.84 42.37 -39.93
N THR A 296 -42.95 41.92 -39.05
CA THR A 296 -43.35 41.27 -37.81
C THR A 296 -42.52 41.87 -36.68
N PRO A 297 -43.13 42.64 -35.78
CA PRO A 297 -42.40 43.31 -34.71
C PRO A 297 -41.79 42.30 -33.74
N PRO A 298 -40.64 42.62 -33.12
CA PRO A 298 -39.99 41.74 -32.17
C PRO A 298 -40.88 41.56 -30.95
N ALA A 299 -41.36 40.33 -30.75
CA ALA A 299 -41.96 39.91 -29.49
C ALA A 299 -40.88 40.03 -28.40
N VAL A 300 -41.02 41.07 -27.60
CA VAL A 300 -40.35 41.26 -26.31
C VAL A 300 -40.51 39.97 -25.50
N PRO A 301 -39.43 39.32 -25.06
CA PRO A 301 -39.56 38.22 -24.11
C PRO A 301 -40.20 38.79 -22.83
N PRO A 302 -41.23 38.13 -22.27
CA PRO A 302 -41.87 38.63 -21.06
C PRO A 302 -40.83 38.74 -19.93
N PRO A 303 -40.92 39.76 -19.06
CA PRO A 303 -40.16 39.78 -17.84
C PRO A 303 -40.55 38.55 -17.02
N SER A 304 -39.59 37.65 -16.86
CA SER A 304 -39.71 36.48 -15.99
C SER A 304 -39.61 36.98 -14.55
N ASP A 305 -40.70 37.57 -14.07
CA ASP A 305 -40.87 37.98 -12.68
C ASP A 305 -41.11 36.75 -11.81
N GLY A 306 -40.13 36.48 -10.94
CA GLY A 306 -40.37 36.15 -9.54
C GLY A 306 -41.20 34.91 -9.21
N SER A 307 -40.53 33.76 -9.12
CA SER A 307 -40.59 32.90 -7.91
C SER A 307 -39.60 31.75 -8.04
N ASP A 308 -38.31 32.09 -7.95
CA ASP A 308 -37.30 31.12 -7.54
C ASP A 308 -37.44 30.89 -6.03
N ALA A 309 -38.51 30.19 -5.65
CA ALA A 309 -38.41 29.34 -4.48
C ALA A 309 -37.30 28.32 -4.80
N PRO A 310 -36.33 28.10 -3.90
CA PRO A 310 -35.31 27.09 -4.13
C PRO A 310 -36.03 25.75 -4.31
N THR A 311 -36.12 25.31 -5.56
CA THR A 311 -36.51 23.93 -5.86
C THR A 311 -35.50 23.09 -5.09
N PRO A 312 -35.92 22.31 -4.08
CA PRO A 312 -35.00 21.46 -3.37
C PRO A 312 -34.34 20.59 -4.43
N ALA A 313 -33.04 20.79 -4.61
CA ALA A 313 -32.25 19.97 -5.50
C ALA A 313 -32.65 18.51 -5.22
N PRO A 314 -33.01 17.72 -6.24
CA PRO A 314 -33.25 16.31 -6.03
C PRO A 314 -32.08 15.80 -5.20
N PRO A 315 -32.33 15.09 -4.08
CA PRO A 315 -31.26 14.70 -3.18
C PRO A 315 -30.20 14.05 -4.05
N SER A 316 -29.04 14.70 -4.15
CA SER A 316 -27.89 14.12 -4.83
C SER A 316 -27.84 12.69 -4.32
N PRO A 317 -27.90 11.67 -5.21
CA PRO A 317 -27.85 10.29 -4.78
C PRO A 317 -26.70 10.23 -3.77
N PRO A 318 -26.92 9.61 -2.59
CA PRO A 318 -25.95 9.62 -1.50
C PRO A 318 -24.61 9.41 -2.15
N ASP A 319 -23.73 10.40 -2.02
CA ASP A 319 -22.39 10.41 -2.57
C ASP A 319 -21.77 9.09 -2.13
N GLU A 320 -21.93 8.07 -2.99
CA GLU A 320 -21.60 6.69 -2.70
C GLU A 320 -20.10 6.71 -2.77
N GLY A 321 -19.52 7.11 -1.63
CA GLY A 321 -18.29 7.87 -1.56
C GLY A 321 -17.35 7.43 -2.64
N GLU A 322 -17.16 8.32 -3.62
CA GLU A 322 -16.33 8.11 -4.81
C GLU A 322 -15.13 7.26 -4.35
N PRO A 323 -15.09 5.95 -4.71
CA PRO A 323 -14.32 4.96 -3.98
C PRO A 323 -12.90 5.46 -3.94
N SER A 324 -12.48 5.94 -2.75
CA SER A 324 -11.31 6.81 -2.59
C SER A 324 -10.22 6.27 -3.48
N ALA A 325 -9.89 7.03 -4.55
CA ALA A 325 -9.12 6.51 -5.67
C ALA A 325 -7.96 5.66 -5.13
N PRO A 326 -7.94 4.34 -5.40
CA PRO A 326 -7.02 3.43 -4.75
C PRO A 326 -5.60 3.94 -4.97
N GLN A 327 -4.86 4.09 -3.86
CA GLN A 327 -3.64 4.88 -3.83
C GLN A 327 -2.69 4.44 -4.96
N PRO A 328 -2.17 5.40 -5.77
CA PRO A 328 -1.23 5.10 -6.84
C PRO A 328 0.08 4.60 -6.22
N GLY A 329 0.18 3.29 -6.04
CA GLY A 329 1.29 2.65 -5.33
C GLY A 329 1.10 1.16 -5.07
N GLU A 330 -0.12 0.63 -5.21
CA GLU A 330 -0.35 -0.83 -5.26
C GLU A 330 0.08 -1.37 -6.63
N SER A 331 1.39 -1.41 -6.85
CA SER A 331 2.00 -2.05 -8.00
C SER A 331 1.90 -3.57 -7.87
N LEU A 332 1.86 -4.26 -9.02
CA LEU A 332 1.94 -5.73 -9.14
C LEU A 332 3.21 -6.34 -8.47
N GLN A 333 4.18 -5.50 -8.06
CA GLN A 333 5.52 -5.84 -7.59
C GLN A 333 5.60 -6.60 -6.25
N GLY A 334 4.49 -7.13 -5.74
CA GLY A 334 4.57 -8.09 -4.66
C GLY A 334 3.49 -9.17 -4.71
N ALA A 335 2.67 -9.21 -5.76
CA ALA A 335 1.80 -10.37 -5.98
C ALA A 335 2.65 -11.60 -6.30
N ASP A 336 3.81 -11.40 -6.94
CA ASP A 336 4.77 -12.44 -7.28
C ASP A 336 5.41 -13.10 -6.04
N VAL A 337 5.69 -12.33 -4.98
CA VAL A 337 6.23 -12.89 -3.72
C VAL A 337 5.17 -13.68 -2.96
N VAL A 338 3.93 -13.19 -2.90
CA VAL A 338 2.84 -13.83 -2.16
C VAL A 338 2.40 -15.14 -2.81
N LEU A 339 2.31 -15.14 -4.15
CA LEU A 339 1.72 -16.22 -4.94
C LEU A 339 2.75 -17.25 -5.43
N ALA A 340 3.99 -17.17 -4.98
CA ALA A 340 5.09 -18.01 -5.47
C ALA A 340 4.83 -19.53 -5.38
N ASP A 341 4.05 -19.98 -4.38
CA ASP A 341 3.68 -21.39 -4.20
C ASP A 341 2.32 -21.77 -4.82
N VAL A 342 1.56 -20.78 -5.27
CA VAL A 342 0.15 -20.93 -5.66
C VAL A 342 0.00 -20.94 -7.18
N VAL A 343 0.82 -20.12 -7.86
CA VAL A 343 0.73 -19.81 -9.27
C VAL A 343 1.93 -20.41 -10.00
N ASP A 344 1.73 -20.87 -11.23
CA ASP A 344 2.82 -21.46 -12.01
C ASP A 344 3.95 -20.45 -12.31
N ALA A 345 5.17 -20.95 -12.52
CA ALA A 345 6.34 -20.10 -12.78
C ALA A 345 6.13 -19.18 -14.00
N LEU A 346 5.44 -19.67 -15.03
CA LEU A 346 5.14 -18.90 -16.25
C LEU A 346 4.22 -17.70 -15.98
N THR A 347 3.22 -17.84 -15.12
CA THR A 347 2.33 -16.73 -14.77
C THR A 347 3.02 -15.76 -13.82
N LEU A 348 3.90 -16.23 -12.92
CA LEU A 348 4.76 -15.34 -12.14
C LEU A 348 5.69 -14.51 -13.04
N ASP A 349 6.30 -15.13 -14.05
CA ASP A 349 7.12 -14.42 -15.03
C ASP A 349 6.30 -13.46 -15.89
N ALA A 350 5.07 -13.83 -16.26
CA ALA A 350 4.14 -12.94 -16.93
C ALA A 350 3.77 -11.72 -16.07
N LEU A 351 3.55 -11.90 -14.75
CA LEU A 351 3.31 -10.80 -13.81
C LEU A 351 4.53 -9.88 -13.69
N ARG A 352 5.75 -10.44 -13.60
CA ARG A 352 6.99 -9.65 -13.58
C ARG A 352 7.25 -8.90 -14.88
N ALA A 353 6.97 -9.53 -16.02
CA ALA A 353 7.05 -8.88 -17.33
C ALA A 353 6.01 -7.76 -17.45
N ALA A 354 4.77 -8.02 -17.05
CA ALA A 354 3.68 -7.04 -17.06
C ALA A 354 3.95 -5.86 -16.10
N ALA A 355 4.55 -6.10 -14.94
CA ALA A 355 4.94 -5.04 -14.00
C ALA A 355 5.94 -4.05 -14.60
N ARG A 356 6.81 -4.51 -15.50
CA ARG A 356 7.78 -3.69 -16.26
C ARG A 356 7.18 -3.08 -17.53
N SER A 357 6.08 -3.62 -18.03
CA SER A 357 5.44 -3.13 -19.24
C SER A 357 4.73 -1.79 -18.99
N PRO A 358 4.82 -0.82 -19.92
CA PRO A 358 3.99 0.38 -19.86
C PRO A 358 2.53 0.11 -20.28
N SER A 359 2.25 -1.00 -20.97
CA SER A 359 0.93 -1.28 -21.55
C SER A 359 -0.07 -1.74 -20.48
N PRO A 360 -1.22 -1.05 -20.31
CA PRO A 360 -2.26 -1.47 -19.38
C PRO A 360 -2.93 -2.79 -19.82
N ALA A 361 -3.04 -3.04 -21.12
CA ALA A 361 -3.64 -4.28 -21.64
C ALA A 361 -2.82 -5.53 -21.25
N VAL A 362 -1.49 -5.43 -21.28
CA VAL A 362 -0.59 -6.52 -20.84
C VAL A 362 -0.75 -6.79 -19.34
N LYS A 363 -0.89 -5.73 -18.53
CA LYS A 363 -1.14 -5.84 -17.09
C LYS A 363 -2.48 -6.49 -16.77
N ALA A 364 -3.54 -6.09 -17.47
CA ALA A 364 -4.87 -6.68 -17.31
C ALA A 364 -4.84 -8.20 -17.58
N LYS A 365 -4.29 -8.61 -18.75
CA LYS A 365 -4.19 -10.03 -19.12
C LYS A 365 -3.37 -10.86 -18.13
N ALA A 366 -2.25 -10.32 -17.63
CA ALA A 366 -1.44 -11.02 -16.64
C ALA A 366 -2.18 -11.19 -15.30
N ALA A 367 -2.92 -10.17 -14.85
CA ALA A 367 -3.75 -10.25 -13.64
C ALA A 367 -4.91 -11.24 -13.79
N GLU A 368 -5.61 -11.27 -14.93
CA GLU A 368 -6.70 -12.23 -15.23
C GLU A 368 -6.19 -13.68 -15.25
N ARG A 369 -5.02 -13.91 -15.83
CA ARG A 369 -4.39 -15.24 -15.84
C ARG A 369 -4.04 -15.69 -14.42
N ALA A 370 -3.45 -14.80 -13.62
CA ALA A 370 -3.15 -15.07 -12.22
C ALA A 370 -4.42 -15.33 -11.40
N SER A 371 -5.48 -14.53 -11.56
CA SER A 371 -6.73 -14.70 -10.83
C SER A 371 -7.42 -16.02 -11.17
N SER A 372 -7.38 -16.44 -12.44
CA SER A 372 -7.90 -17.74 -12.87
C SER A 372 -7.17 -18.92 -12.22
N GLN A 373 -5.83 -18.88 -12.12
CA GLN A 373 -5.06 -19.93 -11.44
C GLN A 373 -5.30 -19.96 -9.94
N VAL A 374 -5.34 -18.79 -9.29
CA VAL A 374 -5.66 -18.67 -7.85
C VAL A 374 -7.05 -19.24 -7.56
N ARG A 375 -8.04 -18.97 -8.42
CA ARG A 375 -9.40 -19.52 -8.30
C ARG A 375 -9.40 -21.05 -8.37
N GLY A 376 -8.69 -21.64 -9.33
CA GLY A 376 -8.56 -23.10 -9.43
C GLY A 376 -7.86 -23.75 -8.22
N LYS A 377 -6.79 -23.13 -7.69
CA LYS A 377 -6.13 -23.64 -6.47
C LYS A 377 -7.04 -23.51 -5.24
N LEU A 378 -7.80 -22.42 -5.14
CA LEU A 378 -8.77 -22.20 -4.06
C LEU A 378 -9.86 -23.29 -4.05
N GLU A 379 -10.39 -23.67 -5.21
CA GLU A 379 -11.34 -24.78 -5.33
C GLU A 379 -10.71 -26.12 -4.89
N THR A 380 -9.46 -26.37 -5.27
CA THR A 380 -8.71 -27.55 -4.85
C THR A 380 -8.57 -27.63 -3.32
N LEU A 381 -8.19 -26.53 -2.67
CA LEU A 381 -8.05 -26.46 -1.21
C LEU A 381 -9.39 -26.66 -0.50
N ARG A 382 -10.48 -26.09 -1.02
CA ARG A 382 -11.83 -26.31 -0.49
C ARG A 382 -12.22 -27.79 -0.54
N ALA A 383 -11.94 -28.46 -1.65
CA ALA A 383 -12.20 -29.89 -1.80
C ALA A 383 -11.35 -30.72 -0.82
N GLN A 384 -10.07 -30.38 -0.67
CA GLN A 384 -9.18 -31.05 0.29
C GLN A 384 -9.65 -30.86 1.74
N ARG A 385 -10.03 -29.63 2.13
CA ARG A 385 -10.59 -29.35 3.46
C ARG A 385 -11.84 -30.17 3.73
N GLN A 386 -12.73 -30.30 2.74
CA GLN A 386 -13.93 -31.14 2.86
C GLN A 386 -13.58 -32.62 3.06
N ARG A 387 -12.59 -33.16 2.32
CA ARG A 387 -12.10 -34.53 2.49
C ARG A 387 -11.54 -34.79 3.88
N LEU A 388 -10.69 -33.88 4.41
CA LEU A 388 -10.16 -33.98 5.77
C LEU A 388 -11.28 -33.99 6.83
N GLN A 389 -12.28 -33.11 6.66
CA GLN A 389 -13.42 -33.03 7.58
C GLN A 389 -14.29 -34.29 7.53
N GLN A 390 -14.51 -34.87 6.35
CA GLN A 390 -15.22 -36.14 6.20
C GLN A 390 -14.45 -37.27 6.87
N ARG A 391 -13.13 -37.37 6.63
CA ARG A 391 -12.28 -38.39 7.23
C ARG A 391 -12.24 -38.30 8.76
N ALA A 392 -12.12 -37.08 9.31
CA ALA A 392 -12.15 -36.87 10.76
C ALA A 392 -13.48 -37.33 11.38
N ARG A 393 -14.61 -37.17 10.67
CA ARG A 393 -15.91 -37.68 11.10
C ARG A 393 -15.97 -39.20 11.04
N GLU A 394 -15.48 -39.83 9.98
CA GLU A 394 -15.42 -41.30 9.86
C GLU A 394 -14.62 -41.93 11.00
N LEU A 395 -13.45 -41.35 11.33
CA LEU A 395 -12.59 -41.84 12.41
C LEU A 395 -13.22 -41.72 13.79
N ARG A 396 -14.14 -40.77 14.01
CA ARG A 396 -14.89 -40.63 15.28
C ARG A 396 -16.05 -41.61 15.41
N GLN A 397 -16.53 -42.17 14.30
CA GLN A 397 -17.63 -43.12 14.28
C GLN A 397 -17.17 -44.56 14.45
N ARG A 398 -15.89 -44.83 14.20
CA ARG A 398 -15.23 -46.09 14.50
C ARG A 398 -14.80 -46.12 15.95
#